data_AF-A0A0H5QK60-F1
#
_entry.id   AF-A0A0H5QK60-F1
#
_cell.length_a   1.000
_cell.length_b   1.000
_cell.length_c   1.000
_cell.angle_alpha   90.00
_cell.angle_beta   90.00
_cell.angle_gamma   90.00
#
_symmetry.space_group_name_H-M   'P 1'
#
loop_
_entity.id
_entity.type
_entity.pdbx_description
1 polymer ?
#
loop_
_entity_poly.entity_id
_entity_poly.type
_entity_poly.pdbx_seq_one_letter_code
_entity_poly.pdbx_strand_id
1 'polypeptide(L)'
;MAGPAHVHMVVSGTMAGGEVFAFGFDTAGAAGNQATLDDAVASTAAVLTTSGASQTTFKGLLTGPNSYTAVTGYSYSAGSSSASLVSKTAISVAGAATVANPYQVCVVASLITAVPSRRTRGRMYLPGQGITVSPTSGFFSGPTPQAIATAVGELITAQGVDISPVVISTVGDLATPVVSVRVDNKADTQRRRANKLLPTVFGTQLL
;
A
#
# COMPACT_ATOMS: atom_id res chain seq x y z
N MET A 1 13.32 9.27 19.48
CA MET A 1 13.77 10.33 18.56
C MET A 1 12.65 10.57 17.58
N ALA A 2 12.35 11.84 17.30
CA ALA A 2 11.31 12.19 16.37
C ALA A 2 11.91 12.27 14.95
N GLY A 3 11.23 11.65 13.99
CA GLY A 3 11.80 11.33 12.68
C GLY A 3 11.80 12.49 11.68
N PRO A 4 12.19 12.23 10.43
CA PRO A 4 12.15 13.22 9.35
C PRO A 4 10.70 13.63 9.04
N ALA A 5 10.54 14.83 8.47
CA ALA A 5 9.24 15.27 7.98
C ALA A 5 8.74 14.34 6.87
N HIS A 6 7.47 13.95 6.95
CA HIS A 6 6.84 13.04 5.98
C HIS A 6 5.32 13.18 5.99
N VAL A 7 4.68 12.68 4.94
CA VAL A 7 3.23 12.41 4.93
C VAL A 7 3.01 10.91 4.93
N HIS A 8 2.25 10.40 5.90
CA HIS A 8 1.83 9.01 5.96
C HIS A 8 0.44 8.86 5.34
N MET A 9 0.34 8.09 4.25
CA MET A 9 -0.90 7.78 3.57
C MET A 9 -1.42 6.41 3.98
N VAL A 10 -2.70 6.32 4.33
CA VAL A 10 -3.37 5.09 4.76
C VAL A 10 -4.61 4.86 3.91
N VAL A 11 -4.64 3.74 3.20
CA VAL A 11 -5.84 3.20 2.58
C VAL A 11 -6.47 2.21 3.56
N SER A 12 -7.78 2.36 3.79
CA SER A 12 -8.54 1.54 4.72
C SER A 12 -9.81 0.98 4.07
N GLY A 13 -10.30 -0.12 4.63
CA GLY A 13 -11.51 -0.76 4.16
C GLY A 13 -12.13 -1.70 5.18
N THR A 14 -13.29 -2.22 4.82
CA THR A 14 -14.08 -3.13 5.65
C THR A 14 -14.24 -4.47 4.96
N MET A 15 -14.33 -5.51 5.77
CA MET A 15 -14.72 -6.85 5.36
C MET A 15 -16.01 -7.27 6.07
N ALA A 16 -16.71 -8.25 5.49
CA ALA A 16 -17.94 -8.79 6.05
C ALA A 16 -17.71 -9.32 7.47
N GLY A 17 -18.69 -9.11 8.36
CA GLY A 17 -18.57 -9.42 9.79
C GLY A 17 -17.89 -8.32 10.62
N GLY A 18 -17.62 -7.14 10.04
CA GLY A 18 -17.09 -5.98 10.77
C GLY A 18 -15.56 -5.95 10.89
N GLU A 19 -14.87 -6.88 10.23
CA GLU A 19 -13.42 -6.86 10.11
C GLU A 19 -12.95 -5.64 9.32
N VAL A 20 -11.75 -5.14 9.65
CA VAL A 20 -11.17 -3.95 9.01
C VAL A 20 -9.75 -4.24 8.59
N PHE A 21 -9.35 -3.67 7.44
CA PHE A 21 -7.99 -3.71 6.96
C PHE A 21 -7.47 -2.30 6.69
N ALA A 22 -6.16 -2.14 6.77
CA ALA A 22 -5.48 -0.92 6.36
C ALA A 22 -4.07 -1.25 5.86
N PHE A 23 -3.59 -0.47 4.91
CA PHE A 23 -2.20 -0.44 4.47
C PHE A 23 -1.81 0.98 4.12
N GLY A 24 -0.53 1.29 4.14
CA GLY A 24 -0.06 2.65 3.92
C GLY A 24 1.37 2.73 3.44
N PHE A 25 1.75 3.93 3.08
CA PHE A 25 3.09 4.30 2.59
C PHE A 25 3.40 5.74 3.01
N ASP A 26 4.67 6.13 2.91
CA ASP A 26 5.13 7.46 3.28
C ASP A 26 5.66 8.21 2.06
N THR A 27 5.53 9.54 2.08
CA THR A 27 6.18 10.45 1.14
C THR A 27 7.07 11.45 1.86
N ALA A 28 8.12 11.92 1.17
CA ALA A 28 9.12 12.80 1.73
C ALA A 28 8.55 14.21 2.03
N GLY A 29 8.94 14.78 3.16
CA GLY A 29 8.56 16.14 3.54
C GLY A 29 7.16 16.23 4.17
N ALA A 30 6.89 17.32 4.86
CA ALA A 30 5.55 17.61 5.36
C ALA A 30 4.71 18.26 4.26
N ALA A 31 3.38 18.12 4.33
CA ALA A 31 2.47 18.75 3.38
C ALA A 31 2.53 20.29 3.38
N GLY A 32 3.06 20.90 4.44
CA GLY A 32 3.20 22.35 4.59
C GLY A 32 1.89 23.05 4.98
N ASN A 33 0.78 22.73 4.32
CA ASN A 33 -0.55 23.24 4.60
C ASN A 33 -1.66 22.21 4.33
N GLN A 34 -2.89 22.51 4.75
CA GLN A 34 -4.03 21.59 4.65
C GLN A 34 -4.45 21.32 3.20
N ALA A 35 -4.46 22.35 2.33
CA ALA A 35 -4.88 22.18 0.94
C ALA A 35 -3.96 21.22 0.18
N THR A 36 -2.63 21.34 0.35
CA THR A 36 -1.66 20.40 -0.23
C THR A 36 -1.88 18.97 0.28
N LEU A 37 -2.23 18.78 1.57
CA LEU A 37 -2.54 17.45 2.10
C LEU A 37 -3.85 16.90 1.52
N ASP A 38 -4.88 17.74 1.40
CA ASP A 38 -6.18 17.36 0.81
C ASP A 38 -6.02 16.91 -0.64
N ASP A 39 -5.25 17.64 -1.45
CA ASP A 39 -4.95 17.30 -2.85
C ASP A 39 -4.19 15.97 -2.96
N ALA A 40 -3.21 15.73 -2.07
CA ALA A 40 -2.44 14.49 -2.04
C ALA A 40 -3.31 13.27 -1.66
N VAL A 41 -4.22 13.43 -0.69
CA VAL A 41 -5.18 12.39 -0.29
C VAL A 41 -6.20 12.13 -1.41
N ALA A 42 -6.73 13.19 -2.04
CA ALA A 42 -7.66 13.07 -3.15
C ALA A 42 -7.04 12.36 -4.36
N SER A 43 -5.79 12.70 -4.70
CA SER A 43 -5.06 12.06 -5.82
C SER A 43 -4.81 10.57 -5.54
N THR A 44 -4.46 10.22 -4.30
CA THR A 44 -4.31 8.82 -3.87
C THR A 44 -5.65 8.07 -3.93
N ALA A 45 -6.76 8.71 -3.54
CA ALA A 45 -8.11 8.15 -3.65
C ALA A 45 -8.56 7.96 -5.11
N ALA A 46 -8.11 8.83 -6.02
CA ALA A 46 -8.43 8.75 -7.45
C ALA A 46 -7.91 7.44 -8.09
N VAL A 47 -6.77 6.90 -7.64
CA VAL A 47 -6.22 5.61 -8.12
C VAL A 47 -7.17 4.43 -7.83
N LEU A 48 -7.92 4.50 -6.72
CA LEU A 48 -8.86 3.45 -6.31
C LEU A 48 -10.25 3.63 -6.95
N THR A 49 -10.64 4.87 -7.26
CA THR A 49 -12.02 5.22 -7.65
C THR A 49 -12.18 5.43 -9.16
N THR A 50 -11.12 5.84 -9.87
CA THR A 50 -11.16 6.05 -11.32
C THR A 50 -11.04 4.73 -12.07
N SER A 51 -11.88 4.51 -13.08
CA SER A 51 -11.83 3.31 -13.91
C SER A 51 -10.47 3.16 -14.59
N GLY A 52 -9.84 2.00 -14.45
CA GLY A 52 -8.52 1.73 -15.03
C GLY A 52 -7.92 0.41 -14.53
N ALA A 53 -6.68 0.14 -14.96
CA ALA A 53 -5.97 -1.09 -14.62
C ALA A 53 -5.68 -1.19 -13.11
N SER A 54 -5.28 -0.09 -12.47
CA SER A 54 -5.05 -0.04 -11.02
C SER A 54 -6.30 -0.30 -10.21
N GLN A 55 -7.40 0.41 -10.51
CA GLN A 55 -8.68 0.12 -9.85
C GLN A 55 -9.08 -1.34 -10.05
N THR A 56 -8.99 -1.86 -11.27
CA THR A 56 -9.35 -3.26 -11.55
C THR A 56 -8.51 -4.22 -10.71
N THR A 57 -7.21 -3.96 -10.57
CA THR A 57 -6.29 -4.75 -9.76
C THR A 57 -6.65 -4.69 -8.27
N PHE A 58 -6.87 -3.50 -7.71
CA PHE A 58 -7.26 -3.34 -6.31
C PHE A 58 -8.63 -3.99 -6.02
N LYS A 59 -9.62 -3.81 -6.90
CA LYS A 59 -10.91 -4.50 -6.78
C LYS A 59 -10.75 -6.01 -6.81
N GLY A 60 -9.79 -6.54 -7.59
CA GLY A 60 -9.46 -7.97 -7.62
C GLY A 60 -8.84 -8.52 -6.35
N LEU A 61 -8.41 -7.68 -5.40
CA LEU A 61 -7.88 -8.11 -4.10
C LEU A 61 -8.97 -8.46 -3.08
N LEU A 62 -10.22 -8.09 -3.35
CA LEU A 62 -11.37 -8.24 -2.46
C LEU A 62 -12.54 -8.88 -3.18
N THR A 63 -13.42 -9.56 -2.44
CA THR A 63 -14.73 -9.98 -2.96
C THR A 63 -15.79 -8.90 -2.77
N GLY A 64 -16.88 -8.98 -3.54
CA GLY A 64 -17.95 -7.96 -3.59
C GLY A 64 -18.50 -7.44 -2.24
N PRO A 65 -18.69 -8.28 -1.20
CA PRO A 65 -19.14 -7.81 0.12
C PRO A 65 -18.12 -6.96 0.89
N ASN A 66 -16.88 -6.86 0.42
CA ASN A 66 -15.78 -6.15 1.08
C ASN A 66 -15.41 -4.92 0.24
N SER A 67 -14.95 -3.85 0.89
CA SER A 67 -14.74 -2.59 0.19
C SER A 67 -13.59 -1.76 0.77
N TYR A 68 -12.98 -0.95 -0.07
CA TYR A 68 -12.18 0.19 0.36
C TYR A 68 -13.11 1.34 0.73
N THR A 69 -12.88 1.96 1.90
CA THR A 69 -13.82 2.93 2.50
C THR A 69 -13.22 4.31 2.72
N ALA A 70 -11.90 4.44 2.84
CA ALA A 70 -11.25 5.73 2.95
C ALA A 70 -9.76 5.71 2.59
N VAL A 71 -9.28 6.87 2.13
CA VAL A 71 -7.87 7.25 2.14
C VAL A 71 -7.69 8.36 3.17
N THR A 72 -6.72 8.20 4.07
CA THR A 72 -6.38 9.18 5.11
C THR A 72 -4.91 9.55 5.01
N GLY A 73 -4.60 10.84 5.03
CA GLY A 73 -3.24 11.36 5.05
C GLY A 73 -2.94 12.03 6.39
N TYR A 74 -1.75 11.80 6.91
CA TYR A 74 -1.24 12.40 8.14
C TYR A 74 0.08 13.10 7.83
N SER A 75 0.15 14.42 7.99
CA SER A 75 1.38 15.17 7.78
C SER A 75 2.14 15.30 9.10
N TYR A 76 3.43 14.96 9.11
CA TYR A 76 4.31 15.09 10.26
C TYR A 76 5.41 16.10 9.95
N SER A 77 5.51 17.15 10.75
CA SER A 77 6.66 18.05 10.74
C SER A 77 7.91 17.32 11.26
N ALA A 78 9.09 17.74 10.80
CA ALA A 78 10.36 17.17 11.28
C ALA A 78 10.46 17.29 12.80
N GLY A 79 10.90 16.22 13.45
CA GLY A 79 11.04 16.22 14.91
C GLY A 79 9.71 16.18 15.68
N SER A 80 8.56 16.00 15.02
CA SER A 80 7.27 15.78 15.68
C SER A 80 6.94 14.29 15.83
N SER A 81 6.30 13.92 16.95
CA SER A 81 5.70 12.60 17.14
C SER A 81 4.21 12.57 16.80
N SER A 82 3.58 13.73 16.60
CA SER A 82 2.15 13.86 16.29
C SER A 82 1.96 14.50 14.92
N ALA A 83 0.91 14.09 14.22
CA ALA A 83 0.55 14.69 12.93
C ALA A 83 0.13 16.16 13.16
N SER A 84 0.69 17.07 12.39
CA SER A 84 0.32 18.49 12.40
C SER A 84 -0.92 18.78 11.56
N LEU A 85 -1.20 17.93 10.57
CA LEU A 85 -2.38 18.01 9.71
C LEU A 85 -2.93 16.61 9.46
N VAL A 86 -4.24 16.51 9.25
CA VAL A 86 -4.93 15.26 8.90
C VAL A 86 -5.94 15.57 7.81
N SER A 87 -5.99 14.72 6.79
CA SER A 87 -7.01 14.77 5.74
C SER A 87 -7.59 13.38 5.50
N LYS A 88 -8.86 13.32 5.12
CA LYS A 88 -9.56 12.07 4.85
C LYS A 88 -10.51 12.24 3.68
N THR A 89 -10.35 11.39 2.67
CA THR A 89 -11.33 11.22 1.59
C THR A 89 -12.05 9.90 1.78
N ALA A 90 -13.37 9.96 1.96
CA ALA A 90 -14.21 8.76 1.95
C ALA A 90 -14.36 8.25 0.51
N ILE A 91 -14.24 6.94 0.33
CA ILE A 91 -14.43 6.26 -0.96
C ILE A 91 -15.38 5.08 -0.78
N SER A 92 -15.97 4.60 -1.88
CA SER A 92 -16.76 3.37 -1.88
C SER A 92 -16.35 2.53 -3.08
N VAL A 93 -15.40 1.62 -2.86
CA VAL A 93 -14.88 0.75 -3.91
C VAL A 93 -15.04 -0.69 -3.47
N ALA A 94 -16.12 -1.33 -3.93
CA ALA A 94 -16.39 -2.74 -3.68
C ALA A 94 -15.38 -3.64 -4.41
N GLY A 95 -15.06 -4.77 -3.80
CA GLY A 95 -14.29 -5.83 -4.43
C GLY A 95 -14.99 -6.40 -5.67
N ALA A 96 -14.22 -7.06 -6.52
CA ALA A 96 -14.71 -7.68 -7.76
C ALA A 96 -14.37 -9.16 -7.89
N ALA A 97 -13.56 -9.71 -6.96
CA ALA A 97 -13.20 -11.12 -7.01
C ALA A 97 -14.36 -12.03 -6.62
N THR A 98 -14.36 -13.23 -7.17
CA THR A 98 -15.31 -14.30 -6.87
C THR A 98 -14.73 -15.35 -5.93
N VAL A 99 -13.39 -15.44 -5.83
CA VAL A 99 -12.67 -16.31 -4.90
C VAL A 99 -12.55 -15.63 -3.55
N ALA A 100 -12.78 -16.36 -2.45
CA ALA A 100 -12.72 -15.83 -1.09
C ALA A 100 -11.73 -16.61 -0.22
N ASN A 101 -10.48 -16.15 -0.16
CA ASN A 101 -9.54 -16.59 0.88
C ASN A 101 -9.97 -16.03 2.26
N PRO A 102 -9.46 -16.60 3.37
CA PRO A 102 -9.67 -16.03 4.70
C PRO A 102 -9.23 -14.56 4.77
N TYR A 103 -9.95 -13.74 5.55
CA TYR A 103 -9.73 -12.29 5.66
C TYR A 103 -8.32 -11.86 6.06
N GLN A 104 -7.59 -12.73 6.76
CA GLN A 104 -6.22 -12.43 7.19
C GLN A 104 -5.17 -12.69 6.11
N VAL A 105 -5.53 -13.33 4.98
CA VAL A 105 -4.62 -13.57 3.87
C VAL A 105 -4.28 -12.25 3.19
N CYS A 106 -2.99 -12.02 2.94
CA CYS A 106 -2.48 -10.81 2.32
C CYS A 106 -1.43 -11.13 1.26
N VAL A 107 -1.23 -10.16 0.38
CA VAL A 107 -0.11 -10.10 -0.57
C VAL A 107 0.83 -8.97 -0.15
N VAL A 108 2.13 -9.20 -0.24
CA VAL A 108 3.14 -8.27 0.25
C VAL A 108 3.78 -7.50 -0.91
N ALA A 109 3.59 -6.19 -0.93
CA ALA A 109 4.36 -5.30 -1.79
C ALA A 109 5.58 -4.78 -1.02
N SER A 110 6.76 -5.18 -1.44
CA SER A 110 8.04 -4.68 -0.93
C SER A 110 8.42 -3.39 -1.62
N LEU A 111 8.65 -2.34 -0.83
CA LEU A 111 9.15 -1.04 -1.29
C LEU A 111 10.68 -1.10 -1.26
N ILE A 112 11.29 -1.14 -2.44
CA ILE A 112 12.73 -1.29 -2.62
C ILE A 112 13.34 0.09 -2.82
N THR A 113 14.44 0.35 -2.12
CA THR A 113 15.25 1.56 -2.25
C THR A 113 16.62 1.21 -2.84
N ALA A 114 17.37 2.23 -3.28
CA ALA A 114 18.72 2.05 -3.80
C ALA A 114 19.72 1.56 -2.73
N VAL A 115 19.40 1.75 -1.44
CA VAL A 115 20.28 1.36 -0.33
C VAL A 115 19.93 -0.08 0.10
N PRO A 116 20.85 -1.04 -0.01
CA PRO A 116 20.61 -2.41 0.44
C PRO A 116 20.65 -2.49 1.97
N SER A 117 19.52 -2.31 2.62
CA SER A 117 19.37 -2.53 4.06
C SER A 117 17.94 -2.96 4.42
N ARG A 118 17.77 -3.64 5.55
CA ARG A 118 16.43 -3.93 6.09
C ARG A 118 15.72 -2.70 6.59
N ARG A 119 16.46 -1.67 7.00
CA ARG A 119 15.92 -0.40 7.54
C ARG A 119 15.43 0.54 6.44
N THR A 120 15.96 0.37 5.24
CA THR A 120 15.64 1.20 4.07
C THR A 120 14.68 0.48 3.13
N ARG A 121 14.06 -0.63 3.53
CA ARG A 121 13.06 -1.34 2.73
C ARG A 121 11.75 -1.38 3.48
N GLY A 122 10.68 -0.97 2.81
CA GLY A 122 9.32 -0.97 3.33
C GLY A 122 8.54 -2.20 2.88
N ARG A 123 7.41 -2.46 3.53
CA ARG A 123 6.45 -3.49 3.12
C ARG A 123 5.04 -2.99 3.33
N MET A 124 4.19 -3.16 2.33
CA MET A 124 2.75 -2.96 2.40
C MET A 124 2.07 -4.32 2.39
N TYR A 125 1.21 -4.55 3.37
CA TYR A 125 0.43 -5.79 3.52
C TYR A 125 -0.98 -5.58 2.97
N LEU A 126 -1.13 -5.77 1.67
CA LEU A 126 -2.38 -5.56 0.94
C LEU A 126 -3.34 -6.73 1.19
N PRO A 127 -4.66 -6.50 1.27
CA PRO A 127 -5.60 -7.61 1.38
C PRO A 127 -5.40 -8.60 0.22
N GLY A 128 -5.47 -9.90 0.51
CA GLY A 128 -5.28 -10.97 -0.47
C GLY A 128 -6.49 -11.90 -0.56
N GLN A 129 -7.65 -11.41 -0.12
CA GLN A 129 -8.87 -12.19 0.00
C GLN A 129 -9.35 -12.67 -1.39
N GLY A 130 -9.33 -11.79 -2.38
CA GLY A 130 -9.81 -12.05 -3.74
C GLY A 130 -8.83 -12.80 -4.65
N ILE A 131 -7.62 -13.08 -4.17
CA ILE A 131 -6.53 -13.60 -5.02
C ILE A 131 -6.70 -15.11 -5.22
N THR A 132 -6.71 -15.56 -6.47
CA THR A 132 -6.73 -16.98 -6.82
C THR A 132 -5.43 -17.65 -6.41
N VAL A 133 -5.53 -18.82 -5.78
CA VAL A 133 -4.40 -19.69 -5.46
C VAL A 133 -4.31 -20.79 -6.52
N SER A 134 -3.12 -20.99 -7.07
CA SER A 134 -2.82 -22.09 -7.99
C SER A 134 -2.97 -23.43 -7.28
N PRO A 135 -3.78 -24.37 -7.80
CA PRO A 135 -3.94 -25.69 -7.18
C PRO A 135 -2.69 -26.56 -7.30
N THR A 136 -1.78 -26.25 -8.24
CA THR A 136 -0.55 -27.01 -8.48
C THR A 136 0.61 -26.52 -7.64
N SER A 137 0.75 -25.20 -7.47
CA SER A 137 1.89 -24.61 -6.76
C SER A 137 1.58 -24.15 -5.34
N GLY A 138 0.29 -23.96 -4.99
CA GLY A 138 -0.12 -23.39 -3.71
C GLY A 138 0.18 -21.90 -3.55
N PHE A 139 0.67 -21.23 -4.60
CA PHE A 139 0.95 -19.79 -4.63
C PHE A 139 -0.14 -19.01 -5.33
N PHE A 140 -0.17 -17.69 -5.13
CA PHE A 140 -1.07 -16.80 -5.85
C PHE A 140 -0.82 -16.82 -7.37
N SER A 141 -1.90 -16.91 -8.13
CA SER A 141 -1.89 -16.96 -9.60
C SER A 141 -2.62 -15.79 -10.28
N GLY A 142 -3.52 -15.07 -9.59
CA GLY A 142 -4.27 -13.96 -10.17
C GLY A 142 -5.08 -13.15 -9.13
N PRO A 143 -5.15 -11.81 -9.14
CA PRO A 143 -4.41 -10.88 -10.00
C PRO A 143 -2.90 -11.13 -9.95
N THR A 144 -2.22 -10.91 -11.08
CA THR A 144 -0.81 -11.28 -11.18
C THR A 144 0.01 -10.40 -10.23
N PRO A 145 1.04 -10.94 -9.57
CA PRO A 145 1.95 -10.15 -8.74
C PRO A 145 2.50 -8.92 -9.49
N GLN A 146 2.75 -9.05 -10.79
CA GLN A 146 3.16 -7.94 -11.64
C GLN A 146 2.10 -6.83 -11.73
N ALA A 147 0.83 -7.17 -11.96
CA ALA A 147 -0.25 -6.18 -11.97
C ALA A 147 -0.38 -5.47 -10.63
N ILE A 148 -0.25 -6.21 -9.53
CA ILE A 148 -0.25 -5.65 -8.16
C ILE A 148 0.95 -4.70 -7.97
N ALA A 149 2.14 -5.08 -8.43
CA ALA A 149 3.33 -4.23 -8.33
C ALA A 149 3.16 -2.91 -9.10
N THR A 150 2.62 -2.97 -10.32
CA THR A 150 2.29 -1.79 -11.11
C THR A 150 1.24 -0.92 -10.42
N ALA A 151 0.13 -1.51 -9.94
CA ALA A 151 -0.93 -0.76 -9.29
C ALA A 151 -0.50 -0.09 -7.98
N VAL A 152 0.38 -0.76 -7.20
CA VAL A 152 1.01 -0.15 -6.02
C VAL A 152 1.97 0.96 -6.43
N GLY A 153 2.74 0.78 -7.51
CA GLY A 153 3.58 1.83 -8.07
C GLY A 153 2.78 3.10 -8.39
N GLU A 154 1.68 2.96 -9.14
CA GLU A 154 0.76 4.06 -9.45
C GLU A 154 0.13 4.68 -8.19
N LEU A 155 -0.21 3.87 -7.19
CA LEU A 155 -0.75 4.37 -5.92
C LEU A 155 0.24 5.26 -5.16
N ILE A 156 1.51 4.83 -5.05
CA ILE A 156 2.50 5.55 -4.24
C ILE A 156 3.08 6.79 -4.94
N THR A 157 2.94 6.90 -6.26
CA THR A 157 3.35 8.07 -7.05
C THR A 157 2.17 8.97 -7.44
N ALA A 158 0.95 8.65 -7.01
CA ALA A 158 -0.28 9.36 -7.38
C ALA A 158 -0.27 10.86 -7.04
N GLN A 159 0.55 11.27 -6.08
CA GLN A 159 0.60 12.64 -5.57
C GLN A 159 1.38 13.61 -6.47
N GLY A 160 2.00 13.11 -7.54
CA GLY A 160 2.72 13.92 -8.53
C GLY A 160 4.23 13.73 -8.46
N VAL A 161 4.91 14.21 -9.51
CA VAL A 161 6.34 13.98 -9.74
C VAL A 161 7.26 14.64 -8.71
N ASP A 162 6.79 15.72 -8.07
CA ASP A 162 7.54 16.45 -7.06
C ASP A 162 7.45 15.83 -5.66
N ILE A 163 6.58 14.82 -5.50
CA ILE A 163 6.36 14.12 -4.23
C ILE A 163 6.97 12.73 -4.30
N SER A 164 8.08 12.54 -3.58
CA SER A 164 8.83 11.28 -3.61
C SER A 164 8.32 10.29 -2.56
N PRO A 165 7.89 9.07 -2.94
CA PRO A 165 7.61 8.01 -1.99
C PRO A 165 8.90 7.56 -1.29
N VAL A 166 8.83 7.35 0.03
CA VAL A 166 9.98 7.01 0.87
C VAL A 166 9.67 5.87 1.83
N VAL A 167 10.73 5.21 2.29
CA VAL A 167 10.71 4.38 3.48
C VAL A 167 11.25 5.19 4.66
N ILE A 168 10.42 5.38 5.68
CA ILE A 168 10.82 6.05 6.93
C ILE A 168 11.40 5.04 7.91
N SER A 169 12.57 5.35 8.48
CA SER A 169 13.19 4.59 9.55
C SER A 169 13.42 5.49 10.76
N THR A 170 12.55 5.38 11.77
CA THR A 170 12.64 6.15 13.02
C THR A 170 13.89 5.85 13.85
N VAL A 171 14.43 4.63 13.72
CA VAL A 171 15.67 4.21 14.41
C VAL A 171 16.90 4.85 13.78
N GLY A 172 16.87 5.02 12.46
CA GLY A 172 17.99 5.59 11.70
C GLY A 172 17.86 7.08 11.42
N ASP A 173 16.69 7.66 11.72
CA ASP A 173 16.31 9.00 11.31
C ASP A 173 16.47 9.22 9.78
N LEU A 174 16.02 8.24 9.00
CA LEU A 174 16.20 8.22 7.53
C LEU A 174 14.85 8.27 6.82
N ALA A 175 14.79 9.04 5.74
CA ALA A 175 13.78 8.93 4.69
C ALA A 175 14.49 8.49 3.41
N THR A 176 14.29 7.25 2.99
CA THR A 176 14.98 6.69 1.80
C THR A 176 14.02 6.55 0.63
N PRO A 177 14.27 7.20 -0.52
CA PRO A 177 13.40 7.12 -1.70
C PRO A 177 13.20 5.69 -2.21
N VAL A 178 11.93 5.36 -2.50
CA VAL A 178 11.54 4.11 -3.14
C VAL A 178 11.87 4.20 -4.63
N VAL A 179 12.61 3.21 -5.15
CA VAL A 179 13.05 3.14 -6.56
C VAL A 179 12.33 2.03 -7.34
N SER A 180 11.73 1.06 -6.64
CA SER A 180 10.89 0.04 -7.28
C SER A 180 9.95 -0.62 -6.28
N VAL A 181 8.86 -1.15 -6.81
CA VAL A 181 7.93 -2.01 -6.06
C VAL A 181 8.11 -3.45 -6.53
N ARG A 182 8.22 -4.38 -5.58
CA ARG A 182 8.26 -5.82 -5.86
C ARG A 182 7.14 -6.52 -5.13
N VAL A 183 6.44 -7.40 -5.82
CA VAL A 183 5.39 -8.22 -5.23
C VAL A 183 5.73 -9.67 -5.47
N ASP A 184 5.62 -10.48 -4.42
CA ASP A 184 5.78 -11.90 -4.53
C ASP A 184 4.43 -12.63 -4.59
N ASN A 185 4.43 -13.87 -5.04
CA ASN A 185 3.22 -14.67 -5.18
C ASN A 185 2.87 -15.48 -3.92
N LYS A 186 3.56 -15.26 -2.80
CA LYS A 186 3.35 -16.05 -1.61
C LYS A 186 2.26 -15.41 -0.75
N ALA A 187 1.30 -16.22 -0.32
CA ALA A 187 0.36 -15.81 0.71
C ALA A 187 1.10 -15.52 2.03
N ASP A 188 0.86 -14.36 2.61
CA ASP A 188 1.28 -14.00 3.96
C ASP A 188 0.04 -13.67 4.81
N THR A 189 0.22 -13.34 6.09
CA THR A 189 -0.90 -12.91 6.94
C THR A 189 -0.77 -11.47 7.39
N GLN A 190 -1.87 -10.72 7.39
CA GLN A 190 -1.87 -9.29 7.69
C GLN A 190 -1.51 -8.97 9.17
N ARG A 191 -1.45 -9.99 10.04
CA ARG A 191 -1.22 -9.82 11.48
C ARG A 191 -0.09 -10.67 12.09
N ARG A 192 0.61 -11.53 11.35
CA ARG A 192 1.80 -12.29 11.83
C ARG A 192 2.75 -12.65 10.68
N ARG A 193 4.06 -12.66 10.92
CA ARG A 193 5.06 -13.04 9.89
C ARG A 193 4.99 -14.54 9.60
N ALA A 194 4.74 -14.94 8.36
CA ALA A 194 4.75 -16.36 7.96
C ALA A 194 6.13 -17.02 8.12
N ASN A 195 6.16 -18.28 8.57
CA ASN A 195 7.38 -19.06 8.72
C ASN A 195 7.94 -19.55 7.35
N LYS A 196 9.19 -19.17 7.05
CA LYS A 196 10.21 -19.83 6.20
C LYS A 196 9.79 -20.60 4.91
N LEU A 197 8.85 -20.12 4.10
CA LEU A 197 8.70 -20.55 2.69
C LEU A 197 9.37 -19.56 1.71
N LEU A 198 10.05 -20.06 0.67
CA LEU A 198 10.71 -19.26 -0.38
C LEU A 198 9.69 -18.82 -1.45
N PRO A 199 9.54 -17.51 -1.71
CA PRO A 199 8.57 -17.00 -2.67
C PRO A 199 9.16 -16.79 -4.09
N THR A 200 8.30 -16.67 -5.11
CA THR A 200 8.68 -16.16 -6.44
C THR A 200 8.39 -14.66 -6.51
N VAL A 201 9.37 -13.85 -6.93
CA VAL A 201 9.30 -12.38 -6.88
C VAL A 201 9.18 -11.77 -8.28
N PHE A 202 8.25 -10.83 -8.46
CA PHE A 202 8.02 -10.05 -9.68
C PHE A 202 8.21 -8.54 -9.38
N GLY A 203 8.62 -7.73 -10.35
CA GLY A 203 8.82 -6.29 -10.09
C GLY A 203 8.88 -5.40 -11.34
N THR A 204 8.63 -4.11 -11.13
CA THR A 204 8.66 -3.04 -12.13
C THR A 204 9.68 -1.97 -11.69
N GLN A 205 10.44 -1.40 -12.62
CA GLN A 205 11.39 -0.32 -12.34
C GLN A 205 10.69 1.03 -12.47
N LEU A 206 10.86 1.91 -11.48
CA LEU A 206 10.41 3.31 -11.55
C LEU A 206 11.58 4.14 -12.09
N LEU A 207 11.30 5.05 -13.03
CA LEU A 207 12.26 6.00 -13.59
C LEU A 207 12.48 7.15 -12.61
#